data_AF-A0A081C953-F1
#
_entry.id   AF-A0A081C953-F1
#
_cell.length_a   1.000
_cell.length_b   1.000
_cell.length_c   1.000
_cell.angle_alpha   90.00
_cell.angle_beta   90.00
_cell.angle_gamma   90.00
#
_symmetry.space_group_name_H-M   'P 1'
#
loop_
_entity.id
_entity.type
_entity.pdbx_description
1 polymer ?
#
loop_
_entity_poly.entity_id
_entity_poly.type
_entity_poly.pdbx_seq_one_letter_code
_entity_poly.pdbx_strand_id
1 'polypeptide(L)'
;MEQPAYTIVNNESSKSVDVQEEFENAIIETLDLDTWSYGENLLEQYARLEREVRDAVADEENVIKQIRENVFPRIAKGRRSVENSGLHKFDTEMIEQAHKGLLFNGGVEACDGTVVIHDTLPLTITQVGVCLTSYHGQQGSYVHRLYRRDFRVRGEDPVKEALDMLERRSKREAYNSNDDADPLSSLARRGVMAYAERAILLQRSQARWRMGHGNPAPYELLTGFWASRPEMTKAALDIMRRMVLEHQRFVFIPSAPRQRELLTLGNALRPLEYLILFTLEKDLERMIESGGARKRNMIRDDMFTFAREVGSQIVIGLYRASKFSPAYLFYAHKDHAKTAALIAMADSCLQEHRGFPMLIDIADHLCRSTFGADGFISSVQEAYADAGQPFRYLPERETRR
;
A
#
# COMPACT_ATOMS: atom_id res chain seq x y z
N MET A 1 25.26 -13.41 8.11
CA MET A 1 24.42 -13.31 9.32
C MET A 1 24.75 -11.99 9.97
N GLU A 2 24.03 -10.93 9.62
CA GLU A 2 24.18 -9.61 10.25
C GLU A 2 22.98 -9.37 11.18
N GLN A 3 23.27 -8.87 12.38
CA GLN A 3 22.31 -8.58 13.46
C GLN A 3 21.30 -7.48 13.05
N PRO A 4 20.06 -7.48 13.57
CA PRO A 4 19.10 -6.42 13.30
C PRO A 4 19.61 -5.06 13.80
N ALA A 5 19.38 -4.02 12.99
CA ALA A 5 19.96 -2.68 13.07
C ALA A 5 19.45 -1.78 14.23
N TYR A 6 18.99 -2.40 15.33
CA TYR A 6 18.65 -1.73 16.58
C TYR A 6 19.28 -2.49 17.75
N THR A 7 20.61 -2.42 17.89
CA THR A 7 21.24 -2.82 19.14
C THR A 7 20.96 -1.72 20.17
N ILE A 8 19.83 -1.82 20.85
CA ILE A 8 19.70 -1.21 22.17
C ILE A 8 20.72 -1.96 23.04
N VAL A 9 21.67 -1.23 23.61
CA VAL A 9 22.63 -1.78 24.56
C VAL A 9 21.82 -2.50 25.64
N ASN A 10 21.94 -3.82 25.70
CA ASN A 10 21.38 -4.64 26.78
C ASN A 10 22.03 -4.15 28.08
N ASN A 11 21.27 -3.39 28.86
CA ASN A 11 21.59 -3.20 30.26
C ASN A 11 20.79 -4.26 31.02
N GLU A 12 21.53 -5.19 31.62
CA GLU A 12 20.99 -6.32 32.37
C GLU A 12 20.09 -5.85 33.52
N SER A 13 19.03 -6.62 33.76
CA SER A 13 18.07 -6.58 34.89
C SER A 13 16.68 -5.98 34.58
N SER A 14 15.92 -6.68 33.75
CA SER A 14 14.45 -6.69 33.79
C SER A 14 14.02 -8.09 33.37
N LYS A 15 13.21 -8.77 34.20
CA LYS A 15 12.57 -10.04 33.81
C LYS A 15 11.61 -9.75 32.67
N SER A 16 12.07 -9.84 31.42
CA SER A 16 11.16 -9.92 30.28
C SER A 16 10.57 -11.33 30.28
N VAL A 17 9.31 -11.45 30.70
CA VAL A 17 8.52 -12.64 30.37
C VAL A 17 8.44 -12.72 28.85
N ASP A 18 8.72 -13.89 28.28
CA ASP A 18 8.73 -14.08 26.83
C ASP A 18 7.28 -14.09 26.32
N VAL A 19 6.80 -12.95 25.83
CA VAL A 19 5.44 -12.75 25.32
C VAL A 19 5.08 -13.79 24.25
N GLN A 20 6.07 -14.30 23.51
CA GLN A 20 5.88 -15.36 22.52
C GLN A 20 5.49 -16.69 23.18
N GLU A 21 6.13 -17.04 24.29
CA GLU A 21 5.87 -18.26 25.05
C GLU A 21 4.46 -18.24 25.66
N GLU A 22 4.03 -17.10 26.21
CA GLU A 22 2.66 -16.92 26.72
C GLU A 22 1.60 -17.10 25.62
N PHE A 23 1.83 -16.55 24.43
CA PHE A 23 0.89 -16.67 23.32
C PHE A 23 0.86 -18.08 22.73
N GLU A 24 2.01 -18.75 22.61
CA GLU A 24 2.09 -20.14 22.16
C GLU A 24 1.37 -21.08 23.13
N ASN A 25 1.51 -20.86 24.44
CA ASN A 25 0.78 -21.61 25.46
C ASN A 25 -0.74 -21.39 25.34
N ALA A 26 -1.20 -20.15 25.11
CA ALA A 26 -2.62 -19.86 24.89
C ALA A 26 -3.18 -20.55 23.63
N ILE A 27 -2.39 -20.69 22.56
CA ILE A 27 -2.80 -21.45 21.36
C ILE A 27 -2.97 -22.93 21.70
N ILE A 28 -2.04 -23.50 22.47
CA ILE A 28 -2.11 -24.90 22.90
C ILE A 28 -3.35 -25.12 23.75
N GLU A 29 -3.65 -24.22 24.68
CA GLU A 29 -4.88 -24.25 25.49
C GLU A 29 -6.14 -24.15 24.62
N THR A 30 -6.12 -23.38 23.53
CA THR A 30 -7.25 -23.26 22.60
C THR A 30 -7.59 -24.60 21.90
N LEU A 31 -6.66 -25.55 21.82
CA LEU A 31 -6.94 -26.88 21.26
C LEU A 31 -7.77 -27.75 22.21
N ASP A 32 -7.81 -27.41 23.49
CA ASP A 32 -8.67 -28.03 24.48
C ASP A 32 -10.02 -27.28 24.52
N LEU A 33 -11.06 -27.90 23.97
CA LEU A 33 -12.41 -27.31 23.92
C LEU A 33 -13.02 -27.12 25.31
N ASP A 34 -12.49 -27.77 26.36
CA ASP A 34 -12.94 -27.54 27.74
C ASP A 34 -12.49 -26.16 28.27
N THR A 35 -11.50 -25.52 27.61
CA THR A 35 -11.10 -24.13 27.90
C THR A 35 -12.02 -23.10 27.25
N TRP A 36 -12.88 -23.53 26.33
CA TRP A 36 -13.79 -22.63 25.63
C TRP A 36 -15.03 -22.38 26.48
N SER A 37 -15.40 -21.11 26.64
CA SER A 37 -16.59 -20.77 27.42
C SER A 37 -17.85 -20.85 26.56
N TYR A 38 -18.90 -21.48 27.10
CA TYR A 38 -20.24 -21.45 26.52
C TYR A 38 -20.78 -20.01 26.49
N GLY A 39 -21.53 -19.66 25.44
CA GLY A 39 -22.07 -18.30 25.21
C GLY A 39 -23.07 -17.78 26.24
N GLU A 40 -23.28 -18.48 27.36
CA GLU A 40 -24.14 -18.06 28.46
C GLU A 40 -23.41 -17.10 29.44
N ASN A 41 -22.07 -17.03 29.37
CA ASN A 41 -21.26 -16.16 30.25
C ASN A 41 -20.63 -14.96 29.52
N LEU A 42 -21.39 -14.34 28.62
CA LEU A 42 -20.93 -13.20 27.81
C LEU A 42 -20.51 -12.00 28.67
N LEU A 43 -21.17 -11.76 29.81
CA LEU A 43 -20.86 -10.63 30.68
C LEU A 43 -19.46 -10.73 31.30
N GLU A 44 -19.05 -11.93 31.74
CA GLU A 44 -17.70 -12.15 32.28
C GLU A 44 -16.64 -12.06 31.16
N GLN A 45 -16.95 -12.58 29.96
CA GLN A 45 -16.08 -12.43 28.79
C GLN A 45 -15.88 -10.97 28.39
N TYR A 46 -16.94 -10.16 28.39
CA TYR A 46 -16.82 -8.72 28.13
C TYR A 46 -16.00 -8.01 29.21
N ALA A 47 -16.22 -8.32 30.49
CA ALA A 47 -15.46 -7.72 31.58
C ALA A 47 -13.96 -8.07 31.52
N ARG A 48 -13.61 -9.31 31.12
CA ARG A 48 -12.22 -9.72 30.89
C ARG A 48 -11.63 -8.95 29.71
N LEU A 49 -12.32 -8.91 28.56
CA LEU A 49 -11.87 -8.17 27.38
C LEU A 49 -11.60 -6.70 27.69
N GLU A 50 -12.53 -6.03 28.39
CA GLU A 50 -12.35 -4.63 28.79
C GLU A 50 -11.14 -4.41 29.70
N ARG A 51 -10.84 -5.36 30.59
CA ARG A 51 -9.66 -5.31 31.46
C ARG A 51 -8.38 -5.45 30.65
N GLU A 52 -8.28 -6.48 29.81
CA GLU A 52 -7.11 -6.72 28.96
C GLU A 52 -6.81 -5.50 28.06
N VAL A 53 -7.86 -4.92 27.46
CA VAL A 53 -7.72 -3.71 26.63
C VAL A 53 -7.26 -2.52 27.47
N ARG A 54 -7.83 -2.31 28.66
CA ARG A 54 -7.45 -1.19 29.54
C ARG A 54 -6.01 -1.30 30.00
N ASP A 55 -5.59 -2.49 30.42
CA ASP A 55 -4.24 -2.74 30.93
C ASP A 55 -3.21 -2.57 29.78
N ALA A 56 -3.50 -3.10 28.59
CA ALA A 56 -2.66 -2.90 27.41
C ALA A 56 -2.50 -1.42 27.01
N VAL A 57 -3.58 -0.63 27.09
CA VAL A 57 -3.52 0.83 26.81
C VAL A 57 -2.70 1.56 27.88
N ALA A 58 -2.82 1.19 29.15
CA ALA A 58 -2.03 1.79 30.22
C ALA A 58 -0.53 1.48 30.09
N ASP A 59 -0.18 0.25 29.72
CA ASP A 59 1.20 -0.14 29.44
C ASP A 59 1.77 0.61 28.23
N GLU A 60 0.95 0.83 27.19
CA GLU A 60 1.34 1.63 26.02
C GLU A 60 1.73 3.06 26.42
N GLU A 61 1.02 3.72 27.35
CA GLU A 61 1.37 5.07 27.82
C GLU A 61 2.78 5.15 28.44
N ASN A 62 3.17 4.13 29.20
CA ASN A 62 4.52 4.03 29.77
C ASN A 62 5.57 3.88 28.67
N VAL A 63 5.32 3.04 27.68
CA VAL A 63 6.19 2.84 26.52
C VAL A 63 6.32 4.13 25.70
N ILE A 64 5.21 4.84 25.45
CA ILE A 64 5.19 6.12 24.75
C ILE A 64 6.11 7.13 25.44
N LYS A 65 6.04 7.23 26.77
CA LYS A 65 6.92 8.12 27.54
C LYS A 65 8.40 7.80 27.28
N GLN A 66 8.77 6.52 27.35
CA GLN A 66 10.14 6.08 27.09
C GLN A 66 10.59 6.36 25.65
N ILE A 67 9.73 6.15 24.66
CA ILE A 67 10.02 6.45 23.26
C ILE A 67 10.32 7.95 23.09
N ARG A 68 9.49 8.81 23.68
CA ARG A 68 9.65 10.26 23.56
C ARG A 68 10.92 10.77 24.25
N GLU A 69 11.20 10.30 25.46
CA GLU A 69 12.33 10.76 26.27
C GLU A 69 13.67 10.19 25.78
N ASN A 70 13.69 8.93 25.33
CA ASN A 70 14.94 8.20 25.09
C ASN A 70 15.18 7.79 23.64
N VAL A 71 14.12 7.54 22.84
CA VAL A 71 14.25 7.03 21.48
C VAL A 71 14.26 8.15 20.44
N PHE A 72 13.31 9.09 20.49
CA PHE A 72 13.25 10.22 19.54
C PHE A 72 14.56 11.05 19.50
N PRO A 73 15.21 11.38 20.62
CA PRO A 73 16.49 12.11 20.58
C PRO A 73 17.62 11.32 19.91
N ARG A 74 17.58 9.98 19.96
CA ARG A 74 18.57 9.11 19.31
C ARG A 74 18.34 9.00 17.81
N ILE A 75 17.10 9.04 17.35
CA ILE A 75 16.76 9.06 15.91
C ILE A 75 17.38 10.29 15.25
N ALA A 76 17.26 11.47 15.87
CA ALA A 76 17.83 12.71 15.35
C ALA A 76 19.37 12.69 15.24
N LYS A 77 20.05 11.87 16.07
CA LYS A 77 21.52 11.74 16.11
C LYS A 77 22.03 10.42 15.52
N GLY A 78 21.15 9.62 14.93
CA GLY A 78 21.44 8.25 14.53
C GLY A 78 22.33 8.19 13.28
N ARG A 79 22.97 7.05 13.05
CA ARG A 79 23.84 6.82 11.88
C ARG A 79 23.10 6.90 10.53
N ARG A 80 21.78 6.67 10.54
CA ARG A 80 20.90 6.79 9.38
C ARG A 80 20.11 8.11 9.34
N SER A 81 20.45 9.07 10.21
CA SER A 81 19.81 10.37 10.22
C SER A 81 20.06 11.09 8.88
N VAL A 82 19.03 11.78 8.43
CA VAL A 82 19.06 12.68 7.29
C VAL A 82 18.90 14.11 7.79
N GLU A 83 19.06 15.07 6.89
CA GLU A 83 18.73 16.44 7.19
C GLU A 83 17.27 16.54 7.68
N ASN A 84 17.05 17.26 8.78
CA ASN A 84 15.77 17.37 9.46
C ASN A 84 15.22 16.06 10.07
N SER A 85 16.02 15.00 10.26
CA SER A 85 15.61 13.86 11.08
C SER A 85 15.26 14.27 12.51
N GLY A 86 14.26 13.60 13.09
CA GLY A 86 13.79 13.87 14.45
C GLY A 86 12.36 14.37 14.50
N LEU A 87 11.94 14.68 15.74
CA LEU A 87 10.56 15.05 16.07
C LEU A 87 10.33 16.53 15.75
N HIS A 88 9.20 16.80 15.11
CA HIS A 88 8.75 18.14 14.74
C HIS A 88 7.26 18.29 15.05
N LYS A 89 6.80 19.54 15.04
CA LYS A 89 5.41 19.88 15.33
C LYS A 89 4.94 21.02 14.42
N PHE A 90 3.69 20.93 13.99
CA PHE A 90 2.96 22.04 13.40
C PHE A 90 2.01 22.66 14.43
N ASP A 91 1.80 23.96 14.31
CA ASP A 91 0.70 24.63 14.98
C ASP A 91 -0.54 24.67 14.07
N THR A 92 -1.66 25.10 14.63
CA THR A 92 -2.94 25.18 13.91
C THR A 92 -2.94 26.24 12.83
N GLU A 93 -2.13 27.29 12.97
CA GLU A 93 -2.02 28.37 11.96
C GLU A 93 -1.37 27.83 10.69
N MET A 94 -0.31 27.03 10.81
CA MET A 94 0.33 26.35 9.69
C MET A 94 -0.63 25.39 8.97
N ILE A 95 -1.48 24.68 9.72
CA ILE A 95 -2.52 23.81 9.15
C ILE A 95 -3.53 24.64 8.35
N GLU A 96 -4.03 25.74 8.91
CA GLU A 96 -4.97 26.64 8.24
C GLU A 96 -4.35 27.27 6.97
N GLN A 97 -3.07 27.67 7.03
CA GLN A 97 -2.33 28.17 5.87
C GLN A 97 -2.19 27.10 4.79
N ALA A 98 -1.94 25.84 5.16
CA ALA A 98 -1.89 24.74 4.19
C ALA A 98 -3.25 24.45 3.56
N HIS A 99 -4.34 24.51 4.34
CA HIS A 99 -5.70 24.40 3.82
C HIS A 99 -5.97 25.46 2.74
N LYS A 100 -5.74 26.75 3.05
CA LYS A 100 -6.04 27.85 2.12
C LYS A 100 -5.05 27.94 0.95
N GLY A 101 -3.76 27.72 1.22
CA GLY A 101 -2.67 28.02 0.30
C GLY A 101 -2.19 26.85 -0.55
N LEU A 102 -2.53 25.60 -0.20
CA LEU A 102 -2.09 24.40 -0.91
C LEU A 102 -3.24 23.45 -1.26
N LEU A 103 -4.17 23.22 -0.34
CA LEU A 103 -5.22 22.21 -0.53
C LEU A 103 -6.44 22.78 -1.26
N PHE A 104 -7.15 23.72 -0.65
CA PHE A 104 -8.44 24.23 -1.15
C PHE A 104 -8.34 25.10 -2.39
N ASN A 105 -7.15 25.57 -2.75
CA ASN A 105 -6.89 26.26 -4.01
C ASN A 105 -6.49 25.33 -5.16
N GLY A 106 -6.59 24.00 -4.97
CA GLY A 106 -6.23 23.00 -5.98
C GLY A 106 -4.72 22.84 -6.18
N GLY A 107 -3.88 23.32 -5.26
CA GLY A 107 -2.43 23.19 -5.32
C GLY A 107 -1.92 21.76 -5.13
N VAL A 108 -2.78 20.85 -4.67
CA VAL A 108 -2.53 19.41 -4.48
C VAL A 108 -3.56 18.60 -5.28
N GLU A 109 -3.09 17.64 -6.06
CA GLU A 109 -3.92 16.62 -6.69
C GLU A 109 -3.56 15.24 -6.11
N ALA A 110 -4.58 14.45 -5.78
CA ALA A 110 -4.44 13.07 -5.33
C ALA A 110 -4.88 12.09 -6.41
N CYS A 111 -4.27 10.91 -6.39
CA CYS A 111 -4.57 9.84 -7.33
C CYS A 111 -4.73 8.51 -6.61
N ASP A 112 -5.73 7.73 -7.03
CA ASP A 112 -5.91 6.36 -6.60
C ASP A 112 -6.47 5.46 -7.73
N GLY A 113 -6.12 4.18 -7.66
CA GLY A 113 -6.39 3.19 -8.69
C GLY A 113 -7.32 2.07 -8.23
N THR A 114 -8.01 1.45 -9.18
CA THR A 114 -8.76 0.21 -8.95
C THR A 114 -8.51 -0.78 -10.09
N VAL A 115 -8.52 -2.07 -9.77
CA VAL A 115 -8.44 -3.16 -10.75
C VAL A 115 -9.61 -4.08 -10.55
N VAL A 116 -10.35 -4.31 -11.63
CA VAL A 116 -11.48 -5.22 -11.67
C VAL A 116 -11.26 -6.25 -12.76
N ILE A 117 -11.66 -7.48 -12.49
CA ILE A 117 -11.45 -8.60 -13.39
C ILE A 117 -12.78 -9.29 -13.63
N HIS A 118 -13.03 -9.56 -14.90
CA HIS A 118 -14.05 -10.47 -15.33
C HIS A 118 -13.34 -11.66 -15.98
N ASP A 119 -13.40 -12.83 -15.34
CA ASP A 119 -12.74 -14.04 -15.81
C ASP A 119 -13.78 -15.12 -16.11
N THR A 120 -13.85 -15.52 -17.38
CA THR A 120 -14.75 -16.56 -17.87
C THR A 120 -14.03 -17.47 -18.84
N LEU A 121 -14.61 -18.64 -19.13
CA LEU A 121 -14.04 -19.61 -20.06
C LEU A 121 -13.62 -19.00 -21.43
N PRO A 122 -14.43 -18.19 -22.13
CA PRO A 122 -14.05 -17.63 -23.43
C PRO A 122 -13.14 -16.40 -23.34
N LEU A 123 -13.21 -15.63 -22.25
CA LEU A 123 -12.66 -14.29 -22.18
C LEU A 123 -12.28 -13.90 -20.75
N THR A 124 -11.05 -13.42 -20.59
CA THR A 124 -10.62 -12.67 -19.41
C THR A 124 -10.49 -11.19 -19.78
N ILE A 125 -11.10 -10.32 -19.00
CA ILE A 125 -10.96 -8.86 -19.11
C ILE A 125 -10.41 -8.32 -17.80
N THR A 126 -9.29 -7.61 -17.87
CA THR A 126 -8.75 -6.84 -16.73
C THR A 126 -8.96 -5.36 -17.01
N GLN A 127 -9.79 -4.72 -16.19
CA GLN A 127 -10.00 -3.28 -16.19
C GLN A 127 -9.11 -2.63 -15.13
N VAL A 128 -8.35 -1.63 -15.55
CA VAL A 128 -7.60 -0.74 -14.64
C VAL A 128 -8.20 0.64 -14.76
N GLY A 129 -8.73 1.15 -13.65
CA GLY A 129 -9.26 2.50 -13.53
C GLY A 129 -8.37 3.33 -12.62
N VAL A 130 -8.18 4.61 -12.93
CA VAL A 130 -7.45 5.55 -12.08
C VAL A 130 -8.14 6.91 -12.12
N CYS A 131 -8.34 7.51 -10.95
CA CYS A 131 -8.95 8.82 -10.80
C CYS A 131 -7.95 9.83 -10.24
N LEU A 132 -7.98 11.05 -10.77
CA LEU A 132 -7.21 12.20 -10.30
C LEU A 132 -8.18 13.25 -9.75
N THR A 133 -7.96 13.70 -8.52
CA THR A 133 -8.88 14.56 -7.77
C THR A 133 -8.16 15.70 -7.09
N SER A 134 -8.87 16.81 -6.87
CA SER A 134 -8.46 17.91 -6.00
C SER A 134 -9.68 18.51 -5.31
N TYR A 135 -9.49 19.49 -4.44
CA TYR A 135 -10.61 20.22 -3.84
C TYR A 135 -11.36 21.13 -4.83
N HIS A 136 -10.84 21.32 -6.05
CA HIS A 136 -11.60 21.92 -7.15
C HIS A 136 -12.48 20.89 -7.89
N GLY A 137 -12.49 19.62 -7.46
CA GLY A 137 -13.28 18.54 -8.04
C GLY A 137 -12.44 17.51 -8.80
N GLN A 138 -13.13 16.67 -9.58
CA GLN A 138 -12.50 15.65 -10.42
C GLN A 138 -11.69 16.30 -11.55
N GLN A 139 -10.43 15.92 -11.67
CA GLN A 139 -9.50 16.45 -12.67
C GLN A 139 -9.32 15.49 -13.86
N GLY A 140 -9.59 14.21 -13.66
CA GLY A 140 -9.67 13.23 -14.75
C GLY A 140 -9.90 11.81 -14.26
N SER A 141 -10.51 10.99 -15.13
CA SER A 141 -10.72 9.56 -14.90
C SER A 141 -10.26 8.79 -16.11
N TYR A 142 -9.40 7.82 -15.89
CA TYR A 142 -8.69 7.09 -16.94
C TYR A 142 -8.97 5.60 -16.78
N VAL A 143 -9.33 4.95 -17.87
CA VAL A 143 -9.62 3.51 -17.88
C VAL A 143 -8.87 2.82 -19.02
N HIS A 144 -8.33 1.65 -18.73
CA HIS A 144 -7.78 0.77 -19.74
C HIS A 144 -8.25 -0.66 -19.51
N ARG A 145 -8.55 -1.37 -20.61
CA ARG A 145 -9.03 -2.77 -20.56
C ARG A 145 -8.06 -3.65 -21.34
N LEU A 146 -7.56 -4.68 -20.68
CA LEU A 146 -6.76 -5.73 -21.28
C LEU A 146 -7.67 -6.91 -21.58
N TYR A 147 -7.71 -7.32 -22.85
CA TYR A 147 -8.54 -8.43 -23.32
C TYR A 147 -7.66 -9.64 -23.61
N ARG A 148 -7.93 -10.77 -22.94
CA ARG A 148 -7.31 -12.06 -23.25
C ARG A 148 -8.39 -13.03 -23.71
N ARG A 149 -8.31 -13.41 -24.98
CA ARG A 149 -9.15 -14.46 -25.57
C ARG A 149 -8.38 -15.77 -25.49
N ASP A 150 -8.85 -16.67 -24.65
CA ASP A 150 -8.27 -18.01 -24.52
C ASP A 150 -8.70 -18.93 -25.66
N PHE A 151 -9.77 -18.56 -26.36
CA PHE A 151 -10.24 -19.23 -27.57
C PHE A 151 -9.75 -18.47 -28.82
N ARG A 152 -8.73 -19.02 -29.48
CA ARG A 152 -8.31 -18.61 -30.83
C ARG A 152 -8.06 -19.87 -31.66
N VAL A 153 -9.09 -20.36 -32.33
CA VAL A 153 -8.94 -21.39 -33.34
C VAL A 153 -8.23 -20.75 -34.54
N ARG A 154 -7.00 -21.16 -34.80
CA ARG A 154 -6.17 -20.59 -35.89
C ARG A 154 -5.57 -21.65 -36.80
N GLY A 155 -5.64 -22.91 -36.42
CA GLY A 155 -5.02 -24.04 -37.11
C GLY A 155 -6.01 -24.90 -37.89
N GLU A 156 -5.44 -25.83 -38.65
CA GLU A 156 -6.15 -26.80 -39.49
C GLU A 156 -6.68 -28.01 -38.69
N ASP A 157 -6.23 -28.22 -37.45
CA ASP A 157 -6.65 -29.32 -36.56
C ASP A 157 -7.36 -28.79 -35.28
N PRO A 158 -8.69 -28.68 -35.29
CA PRO A 158 -9.48 -28.20 -34.16
C PRO A 158 -9.42 -29.09 -32.91
N VAL A 159 -9.15 -30.39 -33.07
CA VAL A 159 -9.16 -31.35 -31.96
C VAL A 159 -7.89 -31.20 -31.14
N LYS A 160 -6.72 -31.09 -31.80
CA LYS A 160 -5.46 -30.81 -31.12
C LYS A 160 -5.49 -29.46 -30.41
N GLU A 161 -6.05 -28.42 -31.03
CA GLU A 161 -6.21 -27.12 -30.38
C GLU A 161 -7.11 -27.18 -29.14
N ALA A 162 -8.19 -27.98 -29.19
CA ALA A 162 -9.06 -28.20 -28.04
C ALA A 162 -8.35 -28.94 -26.91
N LEU A 163 -7.53 -29.96 -27.22
CA LEU A 163 -6.74 -30.70 -26.22
C LEU A 163 -5.65 -29.83 -25.59
N ASP A 164 -4.90 -29.08 -26.40
CA ASP A 164 -3.90 -28.11 -25.92
C ASP A 164 -4.55 -27.07 -24.99
N MET A 165 -5.77 -26.63 -25.32
CA MET A 165 -6.55 -25.71 -24.49
C MET A 165 -6.93 -26.35 -23.14
N LEU A 166 -7.44 -27.59 -23.15
CA LEU A 166 -7.80 -28.30 -21.93
C LEU A 166 -6.58 -28.52 -21.02
N GLU A 167 -5.42 -28.85 -21.60
CA GLU A 167 -4.17 -28.99 -20.84
C GLU A 167 -3.72 -27.65 -20.21
N ARG A 168 -3.79 -26.55 -20.99
CA ARG A 168 -3.50 -25.20 -20.47
C ARG A 168 -4.45 -24.79 -19.34
N ARG A 169 -5.69 -25.26 -19.34
CA ARG A 169 -6.70 -25.00 -18.28
C ARG A 169 -6.53 -25.92 -17.07
N SER A 170 -6.25 -27.21 -17.28
CA SER A 170 -6.00 -28.15 -16.19
C SER A 170 -4.79 -27.72 -15.35
N LYS A 171 -3.75 -27.17 -16.01
CA LYS A 171 -2.62 -26.51 -15.33
C LYS A 171 -3.02 -25.28 -14.48
N ARG A 172 -4.21 -24.70 -14.68
CA ARG A 172 -4.78 -23.62 -13.84
C ARG A 172 -5.49 -24.14 -12.60
N GLU A 173 -6.29 -25.21 -12.71
CA GLU A 173 -7.09 -25.73 -11.58
C GLU A 173 -6.28 -26.58 -10.59
N ALA A 174 -5.22 -27.25 -11.03
CA ALA A 174 -4.42 -28.15 -10.18
C ALA A 174 -3.55 -27.46 -9.10
N TYR A 175 -3.57 -26.12 -9.02
CA TYR A 175 -2.84 -25.32 -8.03
C TYR A 175 -3.79 -24.39 -7.26
N ASN A 176 -4.83 -24.98 -6.64
CA ASN A 176 -5.72 -24.29 -5.67
C ASN A 176 -5.04 -23.96 -4.32
N SER A 177 -3.74 -23.66 -4.34
CA SER A 177 -2.97 -23.18 -3.18
C SER A 177 -1.76 -22.37 -3.67
N ASN A 178 -1.77 -21.07 -3.34
CA ASN A 178 -0.70 -20.09 -3.53
C ASN A 178 -0.38 -19.64 -4.98
N ASP A 179 -1.05 -18.55 -5.39
CA ASP A 179 -0.56 -17.35 -6.11
C ASP A 179 0.26 -17.43 -7.43
N ASP A 180 0.67 -18.59 -7.94
CA ASP A 180 1.64 -18.66 -9.05
C ASP A 180 1.09 -19.17 -10.41
N ALA A 181 -0.22 -19.34 -10.59
CA ALA A 181 -0.81 -19.85 -11.84
C ALA A 181 -1.84 -18.91 -12.53
N ASP A 182 -1.92 -17.63 -12.14
CA ASP A 182 -2.63 -16.61 -12.91
C ASP A 182 -1.67 -16.00 -13.95
N PRO A 183 -1.95 -16.02 -15.28
CA PRO A 183 -1.01 -15.52 -16.28
C PRO A 183 -0.68 -14.03 -16.13
N LEU A 184 -1.51 -13.28 -15.40
CA LEU A 184 -1.13 -12.01 -14.80
C LEU A 184 -1.33 -12.13 -13.29
N SER A 185 -0.29 -12.57 -12.59
CA SER A 185 -0.33 -12.75 -11.13
C SER A 185 -0.92 -11.54 -10.42
N SER A 186 -1.50 -11.74 -9.24
CA SER A 186 -1.99 -10.64 -8.39
C SER A 186 -0.97 -9.51 -8.28
N LEU A 187 0.31 -9.88 -8.17
CA LEU A 187 1.45 -8.98 -8.18
C LEU A 187 1.60 -8.18 -9.48
N ALA A 188 1.51 -8.83 -10.65
CA ALA A 188 1.63 -8.16 -11.93
C ALA A 188 0.50 -7.15 -12.16
N ARG A 189 -0.73 -7.47 -11.74
CA ARG A 189 -1.90 -6.57 -11.81
C ARG A 189 -1.73 -5.34 -10.93
N ARG A 190 -1.34 -5.55 -9.68
CA ARG A 190 -1.00 -4.45 -8.75
C ARG A 190 0.13 -3.59 -9.34
N GLY A 191 1.09 -4.18 -10.04
CA GLY A 191 2.13 -3.44 -10.76
C GLY A 191 1.57 -2.57 -11.91
N VAL A 192 0.63 -3.07 -12.72
CA VAL A 192 -0.01 -2.24 -13.77
C VAL A 192 -0.76 -1.05 -13.16
N MET A 193 -1.53 -1.27 -12.10
CA MET A 193 -2.23 -0.20 -11.38
C MET A 193 -1.25 0.82 -10.82
N ALA A 194 -0.21 0.35 -10.11
CA ALA A 194 0.80 1.20 -9.53
C ALA A 194 1.55 2.04 -10.59
N TYR A 195 1.91 1.44 -11.72
CA TYR A 195 2.49 2.18 -12.83
C TYR A 195 1.52 3.25 -13.34
N ALA A 196 0.24 2.91 -13.54
CA ALA A 196 -0.78 3.82 -14.06
C ALA A 196 -1.01 5.03 -13.12
N GLU A 197 -1.13 4.82 -11.81
CA GLU A 197 -1.24 5.89 -10.80
C GLU A 197 -0.08 6.89 -10.92
N ARG A 198 1.15 6.38 -10.96
CA ARG A 198 2.37 7.22 -11.03
C ARG A 198 2.47 7.92 -12.37
N ALA A 199 2.11 7.26 -13.46
CA ALA A 199 2.07 7.86 -14.78
C ALA A 199 1.03 8.98 -14.87
N ILE A 200 -0.16 8.79 -14.31
CA ILE A 200 -1.23 9.80 -14.30
C ILE A 200 -0.84 10.98 -13.40
N LEU A 201 -0.34 10.70 -12.19
CA LEU A 201 0.21 11.74 -11.33
C LEU A 201 1.30 12.53 -12.06
N LEU A 202 2.26 11.88 -12.72
CA LEU A 202 3.37 12.62 -13.33
C LEU A 202 2.96 13.37 -14.62
N GLN A 203 2.13 12.77 -15.46
CA GLN A 203 1.91 13.22 -16.85
C GLN A 203 0.59 13.97 -17.06
N ARG A 204 -0.38 13.81 -16.15
CA ARG A 204 -1.72 14.42 -16.28
C ARG A 204 -1.97 15.49 -15.24
N SER A 205 -1.43 15.33 -14.03
CA SER A 205 -1.54 16.32 -12.97
C SER A 205 -0.94 17.66 -13.36
N GLN A 206 -1.70 18.73 -13.15
CA GLN A 206 -1.26 20.12 -13.30
C GLN A 206 -0.98 20.79 -11.95
N ALA A 207 -1.35 20.14 -10.84
CA ALA A 207 -1.08 20.65 -9.51
C ALA A 207 0.42 20.71 -9.19
N ARG A 208 0.76 21.64 -8.29
CA ARG A 208 2.13 21.81 -7.80
C ARG A 208 2.60 20.60 -6.99
N TRP A 209 1.68 19.94 -6.30
CA TRP A 209 1.92 18.82 -5.42
C TRP A 209 1.10 17.60 -5.82
N ARG A 210 1.74 16.43 -5.72
CA ARG A 210 1.16 15.14 -6.09
C ARG A 210 1.05 14.24 -4.89
N MET A 211 -0.18 13.85 -4.57
CA MET A 211 -0.48 12.95 -3.46
C MET A 211 -0.84 11.57 -3.99
N GLY A 212 -0.16 10.53 -3.51
CA GLY A 212 -0.41 9.14 -3.93
C GLY A 212 -0.71 8.23 -2.76
N HIS A 213 -1.46 7.17 -3.02
CA HIS A 213 -1.60 6.06 -2.08
C HIS A 213 -0.37 5.14 -2.12
N GLY A 214 0.02 4.61 -0.96
CA GLY A 214 1.03 3.55 -0.86
C GLY A 214 2.48 4.04 -0.79
N ASN A 215 3.40 3.33 -1.45
CA ASN A 215 4.83 3.62 -1.48
C ASN A 215 5.23 4.19 -2.86
N PRO A 216 5.99 5.29 -2.97
CA PRO A 216 6.36 5.87 -4.28
C PRO A 216 7.11 4.88 -5.18
N ALA A 217 7.85 3.94 -4.61
CA ALA A 217 8.56 2.85 -5.28
C ALA A 217 8.03 1.48 -4.79
N PRO A 218 6.87 1.02 -5.30
CA PRO A 218 6.16 -0.14 -4.78
C PRO A 218 6.83 -1.46 -5.18
N TYR A 219 6.63 -2.48 -4.33
CA TYR A 219 7.21 -3.81 -4.47
C TYR A 219 6.90 -4.46 -5.82
N GLU A 220 5.69 -4.24 -6.32
CA GLU A 220 5.17 -4.85 -7.55
C GLU A 220 5.85 -4.35 -8.83
N LEU A 221 6.43 -3.15 -8.80
CA LEU A 221 7.19 -2.59 -9.92
C LEU A 221 8.65 -3.01 -9.91
N LEU A 222 9.16 -3.47 -8.77
CA LEU A 222 10.57 -3.83 -8.57
C LEU A 222 10.79 -5.35 -8.45
N THR A 223 9.74 -6.16 -8.54
CA THR A 223 9.84 -7.61 -8.37
C THR A 223 8.97 -8.39 -9.36
N GLY A 224 9.12 -9.71 -9.38
CA GLY A 224 8.27 -10.62 -10.15
C GLY A 224 8.20 -10.30 -11.64
N PHE A 225 6.98 -10.27 -12.20
CA PHE A 225 6.73 -10.04 -13.62
C PHE A 225 7.40 -8.77 -14.16
N TRP A 226 7.30 -7.66 -13.41
CA TRP A 226 7.82 -6.37 -13.83
C TRP A 226 9.34 -6.36 -13.90
N ALA A 227 10.01 -6.87 -12.86
CA ALA A 227 11.47 -6.97 -12.81
C ALA A 227 12.05 -7.97 -13.83
N SER A 228 11.25 -8.94 -14.29
CA SER A 228 11.68 -9.97 -15.24
C SER A 228 11.77 -9.53 -16.70
N ARG A 229 11.17 -8.37 -17.05
CA ARG A 229 11.07 -7.88 -18.44
C ARG A 229 11.80 -6.55 -18.61
N PRO A 230 12.83 -6.46 -19.46
CA PRO A 230 13.65 -5.26 -19.61
C PRO A 230 12.84 -3.99 -19.91
N GLU A 231 11.84 -4.07 -20.80
CA GLU A 231 11.04 -2.92 -21.21
C GLU A 231 10.15 -2.41 -20.07
N MET A 232 9.56 -3.34 -19.30
CA MET A 232 8.70 -3.02 -18.15
C MET A 232 9.54 -2.44 -17.01
N THR A 233 10.69 -3.05 -16.68
CA THR A 233 11.61 -2.52 -15.68
C THR A 233 12.06 -1.12 -16.07
N LYS A 234 12.48 -0.90 -17.34
CA LYS A 234 12.92 0.41 -17.80
C LYS A 234 11.82 1.46 -17.65
N ALA A 235 10.59 1.15 -18.06
CA ALA A 235 9.45 2.06 -17.92
C ALA A 235 9.14 2.38 -16.45
N ALA A 236 9.18 1.37 -15.57
CA ALA A 236 8.96 1.55 -14.13
C ALA A 236 10.05 2.41 -13.48
N LEU A 237 11.33 2.13 -13.76
CA LEU A 237 12.42 2.93 -13.21
C LEU A 237 12.39 4.36 -13.73
N ASP A 238 12.06 4.57 -15.01
CA ASP A 238 11.95 5.91 -15.60
C ASP A 238 10.87 6.76 -14.92
N ILE A 239 9.64 6.23 -14.78
CA ILE A 239 8.55 7.00 -14.17
C ILE A 239 8.86 7.36 -12.71
N MET A 240 9.48 6.44 -11.96
CA MET A 240 9.87 6.68 -10.57
C MET A 240 11.03 7.68 -10.47
N ARG A 241 12.05 7.60 -11.35
CA ARG A 241 13.13 8.59 -11.41
C ARG A 241 12.59 9.98 -11.70
N ARG A 242 11.71 10.13 -12.69
CA ARG A 242 11.14 11.43 -13.04
C ARG A 242 10.27 12.00 -11.92
N MET A 243 9.49 11.16 -11.24
CA MET A 243 8.73 11.59 -10.06
C MET A 243 9.65 12.11 -8.95
N VAL A 244 10.72 11.37 -8.65
CA VAL A 244 11.55 11.64 -7.47
C VAL A 244 12.62 12.68 -7.73
N LEU A 245 13.35 12.58 -8.85
CA LEU A 245 14.52 13.41 -9.15
C LEU A 245 14.13 14.71 -9.87
N GLU A 246 13.12 14.68 -10.75
CA GLU A 246 12.72 15.87 -11.52
C GLU A 246 11.58 16.63 -10.84
N HIS A 247 10.50 15.95 -10.44
CA HIS A 247 9.34 16.65 -9.88
C HIS A 247 9.49 17.00 -8.40
N GLN A 248 9.96 16.06 -7.57
CA GLN A 248 10.28 16.21 -6.14
C GLN A 248 9.11 16.57 -5.19
N ARG A 249 8.07 17.25 -5.64
CA ARG A 249 6.93 17.75 -4.84
C ARG A 249 5.82 16.72 -4.75
N PHE A 250 6.09 15.62 -4.05
CA PHE A 250 5.12 14.56 -3.83
C PHE A 250 5.02 14.17 -2.36
N VAL A 251 3.90 13.55 -2.02
CA VAL A 251 3.72 12.80 -0.77
C VAL A 251 2.95 11.52 -1.04
N PHE A 252 3.45 10.40 -0.54
CA PHE A 252 2.78 9.10 -0.65
C PHE A 252 2.45 8.56 0.74
N ILE A 253 1.22 8.11 0.93
CA ILE A 253 0.71 7.65 2.23
C ILE A 253 0.08 6.26 2.07
N PRO A 254 0.64 5.19 2.67
CA PRO A 254 -0.02 3.90 2.73
C PRO A 254 -1.13 3.90 3.79
N SER A 255 -2.28 3.31 3.48
CA SER A 255 -3.39 3.16 4.44
C SER A 255 -3.12 2.11 5.53
N ALA A 256 -2.21 1.17 5.29
CA ALA A 256 -1.87 0.09 6.23
C ALA A 256 -0.39 -0.31 6.12
N PRO A 257 0.55 0.43 6.75
CA PRO A 257 1.96 0.06 6.74
C PRO A 257 2.17 -1.24 7.55
N ARG A 258 2.89 -2.20 6.97
CA ARG A 258 3.21 -3.50 7.61
C ARG A 258 4.29 -3.41 8.70
N GLN A 259 4.97 -2.27 8.79
CA GLN A 259 6.13 -2.05 9.64
C GLN A 259 5.67 -1.66 11.05
N ARG A 260 5.34 -2.67 11.86
CA ARG A 260 4.85 -2.50 13.24
C ARG A 260 5.80 -1.68 14.09
N GLU A 261 7.11 -1.85 13.89
CA GLU A 261 8.15 -1.08 14.57
C GLU A 261 8.05 0.43 14.31
N LEU A 262 7.67 0.82 13.10
CA LEU A 262 7.46 2.24 12.76
C LEU A 262 6.13 2.73 13.32
N LEU A 263 5.09 1.90 13.31
CA LEU A 263 3.80 2.23 13.91
C LEU A 263 3.91 2.48 15.43
N THR A 264 4.73 1.71 16.15
CA THR A 264 5.02 1.95 17.57
C THR A 264 5.63 3.33 17.80
N LEU A 265 6.57 3.77 16.95
CA LEU A 265 7.11 5.13 17.02
C LEU A 265 6.04 6.18 16.69
N GLY A 266 5.16 5.87 15.74
CA GLY A 266 4.06 6.74 15.33
C GLY A 266 3.03 6.95 16.44
N ASN A 267 2.67 5.89 17.16
CA ASN A 267 1.74 5.97 18.30
C ASN A 267 2.25 6.89 19.41
N ALA A 268 3.57 7.01 19.56
CA ALA A 268 4.19 7.92 20.53
C ALA A 268 4.14 9.41 20.12
N LEU A 269 3.69 9.73 18.90
CA LEU A 269 3.46 11.11 18.45
C LEU A 269 2.21 11.68 19.11
N ARG A 270 2.28 12.97 19.45
CA ARG A 270 1.11 13.77 19.84
C ARG A 270 0.41 14.31 18.59
N PRO A 271 -0.84 14.79 18.72
CA PRO A 271 -1.51 15.46 17.62
C PRO A 271 -0.67 16.60 17.05
N LEU A 272 -0.65 16.69 15.73
CA LEU A 272 0.10 17.64 14.94
C LEU A 272 1.63 17.50 15.00
N GLU A 273 2.14 16.38 15.54
CA GLU A 273 3.55 16.04 15.47
C GLU A 273 3.85 15.12 14.28
N TYR A 274 5.06 15.28 13.73
CA TYR A 274 5.61 14.39 12.73
C TYR A 274 7.08 14.07 13.04
N LEU A 275 7.53 12.92 12.56
CA LEU A 275 8.87 12.39 12.78
C LEU A 275 9.49 12.06 11.42
N ILE A 276 10.68 12.59 11.14
CA ILE A 276 11.48 12.17 9.98
C ILE A 276 12.51 11.14 10.47
N LEU A 277 12.54 9.98 9.82
CA LEU A 277 13.36 8.85 10.23
C LEU A 277 14.64 8.78 9.39
N PHE A 278 14.59 8.06 8.28
CA PHE A 278 15.71 7.72 7.41
C PHE A 278 15.25 7.64 5.95
N THR A 279 16.16 7.35 5.01
CA THR A 279 15.85 7.23 3.58
C THR A 279 15.34 5.84 3.19
N LEU A 280 14.59 5.76 2.09
CA LEU A 280 14.05 4.52 1.54
C LEU A 280 15.13 3.62 0.90
N GLU A 281 16.36 4.11 0.73
CA GLU A 281 17.47 3.42 0.06
C GLU A 281 17.66 1.96 0.52
N LYS A 282 17.83 1.74 1.83
CA LYS A 282 18.08 0.40 2.38
C LYS A 282 16.89 -0.53 2.24
N ASP A 283 15.68 0.01 2.18
CA ASP A 283 14.47 -0.78 1.99
C ASP A 283 14.35 -1.22 0.53
N LEU A 284 14.71 -0.35 -0.42
CA LEU A 284 14.77 -0.71 -1.84
C LEU A 284 15.88 -1.72 -2.12
N GLU A 285 17.07 -1.56 -1.53
CA GLU A 285 18.15 -2.55 -1.67
C GLU A 285 17.69 -3.93 -1.20
N ARG A 286 17.11 -4.04 0.00
CA ARG A 286 16.56 -5.30 0.55
C ARG A 286 15.43 -5.88 -0.31
N MET A 287 14.59 -5.02 -0.87
CA MET A 287 13.51 -5.42 -1.77
C MET A 287 14.04 -6.04 -3.06
N ILE A 288 15.07 -5.43 -3.67
CA ILE A 288 15.71 -5.95 -4.90
C ILE A 288 16.45 -7.26 -4.61
N GLU A 289 17.07 -7.38 -3.43
CA GLU A 289 17.73 -8.62 -3.00
C GLU A 289 16.77 -9.79 -2.87
N SER A 290 15.60 -9.54 -2.27
CA SER A 290 14.56 -10.56 -2.02
C SER A 290 13.68 -10.84 -3.25
N GLY A 291 13.53 -9.88 -4.16
CA GLY A 291 12.60 -9.90 -5.31
C GLY A 291 12.94 -10.81 -6.48
N GLY A 292 13.93 -11.70 -6.35
CA GLY A 292 14.22 -12.74 -7.36
C GLY A 292 14.88 -12.26 -8.66
N ALA A 293 15.28 -10.97 -8.77
CA ALA A 293 16.06 -10.48 -9.90
C ALA A 293 17.33 -11.32 -10.06
N ARG A 294 17.42 -12.11 -11.14
CA ARG A 294 18.48 -13.11 -11.36
C ARG A 294 19.87 -12.49 -11.12
N LYS A 295 20.68 -13.18 -10.31
CA LYS A 295 21.95 -12.71 -9.72
C LYS A 295 23.04 -12.20 -10.69
N ARG A 296 22.85 -12.21 -12.02
CA ARG A 296 23.86 -11.84 -13.03
C ARG A 296 23.30 -11.15 -14.29
N ASN A 297 22.30 -10.29 -14.15
CA ASN A 297 21.76 -9.52 -15.28
C ASN A 297 22.03 -8.02 -15.05
N MET A 298 22.41 -7.28 -16.11
CA MET A 298 22.60 -5.81 -16.10
C MET A 298 21.41 -5.06 -15.46
N ILE A 299 20.19 -5.60 -15.61
CA ILE A 299 18.96 -5.07 -15.01
C ILE A 299 19.06 -4.97 -13.49
N ARG A 300 19.72 -5.93 -12.82
CA ARG A 300 19.88 -5.92 -11.37
C ARG A 300 20.78 -4.76 -10.93
N ASP A 301 21.87 -4.53 -11.64
CA ASP A 301 22.80 -3.44 -11.34
C ASP A 301 22.15 -2.07 -11.56
N ASP A 302 21.34 -1.93 -12.61
CA ASP A 302 20.52 -0.74 -12.86
C ASP A 302 19.51 -0.50 -11.74
N MET A 303 18.90 -1.56 -11.19
CA MET A 303 17.97 -1.48 -10.06
C MET A 303 18.67 -1.09 -8.76
N PHE A 304 19.87 -1.60 -8.47
CA PHE A 304 20.65 -1.16 -7.31
C PHE A 304 21.13 0.29 -7.45
N THR A 305 21.51 0.68 -8.66
CA THR A 305 21.84 2.08 -8.96
C THR A 305 20.63 2.97 -8.72
N PHE A 306 19.45 2.56 -9.20
CA PHE A 306 18.19 3.22 -8.91
C PHE A 306 17.90 3.29 -7.40
N ALA A 307 18.08 2.21 -6.64
CA ALA A 307 17.82 2.21 -5.21
C ALA A 307 18.67 3.23 -4.46
N ARG A 308 19.95 3.38 -4.83
CA ARG A 308 20.85 4.38 -4.25
C ARG A 308 20.53 5.79 -4.71
N GLU A 309 20.30 5.97 -6.00
CA GLU A 309 20.02 7.28 -6.60
C GLU A 309 18.67 7.83 -6.11
N VAL A 310 17.61 7.05 -6.24
CA VAL A 310 16.22 7.46 -5.94
C VAL A 310 15.88 7.25 -4.46
N GLY A 311 16.24 6.10 -3.91
CA GLY A 311 15.92 5.76 -2.52
C GLY A 311 16.58 6.70 -1.51
N SER A 312 17.78 7.23 -1.80
CA SER A 312 18.45 8.22 -0.95
C SER A 312 17.76 9.59 -0.94
N GLN A 313 16.91 9.88 -1.93
CA GLN A 313 16.14 11.13 -1.98
C GLN A 313 14.77 11.02 -1.33
N ILE A 314 14.28 9.81 -1.05
CA ILE A 314 12.97 9.59 -0.44
C ILE A 314 13.16 9.38 1.06
N VAL A 315 12.59 10.26 1.88
CA VAL A 315 12.53 10.06 3.33
C VAL A 315 11.29 9.28 3.71
N ILE A 316 11.43 8.51 4.78
CA ILE A 316 10.34 7.87 5.49
C ILE A 316 10.05 8.72 6.73
N GLY A 317 8.80 9.12 6.89
CA GLY A 317 8.35 9.81 8.08
C GLY A 317 7.05 9.25 8.62
N LEU A 318 6.71 9.69 9.82
CA LEU A 318 5.47 9.35 10.52
C LEU A 318 4.77 10.64 10.92
N TYR A 319 3.45 10.65 10.95
CA TYR A 319 2.68 11.79 11.43
C TYR A 319 1.42 11.33 12.17
N ARG A 320 0.92 12.17 13.08
CA ARG A 320 -0.36 11.95 13.75
C ARG A 320 -1.22 13.20 13.66
N ALA A 321 -2.32 13.10 12.91
CA ALA A 321 -3.23 14.23 12.70
C ALA A 321 -4.07 14.54 13.95
N SER A 322 -4.55 13.51 14.65
CA SER A 322 -5.50 13.65 15.76
C SER A 322 -5.16 12.70 16.91
N LYS A 323 -5.68 13.01 18.11
CA LYS A 323 -5.58 12.12 19.27
C LYS A 323 -6.45 10.86 19.10
N PHE A 324 -7.50 10.95 18.28
CA PHE A 324 -8.47 9.89 18.04
C PHE A 324 -8.11 8.98 16.87
N SER A 325 -7.08 9.34 16.10
CA SER A 325 -6.64 8.57 14.93
C SER A 325 -5.34 7.84 15.20
N PRO A 326 -5.07 6.73 14.48
CA PRO A 326 -3.73 6.16 14.42
C PRO A 326 -2.74 7.14 13.80
N ALA A 327 -1.45 6.85 13.95
CA ALA A 327 -0.39 7.51 13.20
C ALA A 327 -0.22 6.86 11.82
N TYR A 328 0.21 7.66 10.85
CA TYR A 328 0.43 7.20 9.49
C TYR A 328 1.87 7.42 9.06
N LEU A 329 2.34 6.52 8.21
CA LEU A 329 3.60 6.66 7.51
C LEU A 329 3.41 7.58 6.29
N PHE A 330 4.43 8.36 5.96
CA PHE A 330 4.50 9.06 4.68
C PHE A 330 5.87 8.92 4.04
N TYR A 331 5.90 8.99 2.72
CA TYR A 331 7.10 9.09 1.92
C TYR A 331 7.11 10.43 1.19
N ALA A 332 8.25 11.11 1.20
CA ALA A 332 8.41 12.39 0.54
C ALA A 332 9.85 12.58 0.04
N HIS A 333 10.06 13.53 -0.86
CA HIS A 333 11.42 13.95 -1.19
C HIS A 333 12.07 14.64 0.01
N LYS A 334 13.35 14.36 0.29
CA LYS A 334 14.07 14.84 1.48
C LYS A 334 14.06 16.37 1.60
N ASP A 335 14.23 17.08 0.49
CA ASP A 335 14.29 18.55 0.46
C ASP A 335 12.92 19.22 0.65
N HIS A 336 11.85 18.42 0.60
CA HIS A 336 10.46 18.88 0.67
C HIS A 336 9.67 18.18 1.78
N ALA A 337 10.34 17.42 2.64
CA ALA A 337 9.75 16.54 3.64
C ALA A 337 8.82 17.30 4.62
N LYS A 338 9.23 18.48 5.09
CA LYS A 338 8.41 19.31 5.98
C LYS A 338 7.09 19.73 5.30
N THR A 339 7.14 20.22 4.07
CA THR A 339 5.93 20.65 3.36
C THR A 339 5.05 19.46 2.98
N ALA A 340 5.64 18.33 2.60
CA ALA A 340 4.91 17.09 2.34
C ALA A 340 4.17 16.60 3.60
N ALA A 341 4.84 16.61 4.76
CA ALA A 341 4.23 16.27 6.04
C ALA A 341 3.09 17.23 6.40
N LEU A 342 3.27 18.53 6.16
CA LEU A 342 2.23 19.53 6.40
C LEU A 342 0.99 19.27 5.51
N ILE A 343 1.19 18.97 4.23
CA ILE A 343 0.11 18.66 3.29
C ILE A 343 -0.64 17.40 3.74
N ALA A 344 0.08 16.30 4.02
CA ALA A 344 -0.55 15.05 4.45
C ALA A 344 -1.31 15.22 5.77
N MET A 345 -0.72 15.92 6.74
CA MET A 345 -1.33 16.16 8.03
C MET A 345 -2.54 17.09 7.94
N ALA A 346 -2.44 18.21 7.23
CA ALA A 346 -3.54 19.15 7.06
C ALA A 346 -4.73 18.48 6.36
N ASP A 347 -4.49 17.69 5.32
CA ASP A 347 -5.55 16.96 4.62
C ASP A 347 -6.18 15.88 5.52
N SER A 348 -5.36 15.17 6.29
CA SER A 348 -5.83 14.20 7.30
C SER A 348 -6.65 14.80 8.43
N CYS A 349 -6.38 16.06 8.83
CA CYS A 349 -7.15 16.73 9.88
C CYS A 349 -8.62 16.94 9.50
N LEU A 350 -8.97 16.89 8.21
CA LEU A 350 -10.36 16.99 7.75
C LEU A 350 -11.18 15.73 8.07
N GLN A 351 -10.53 14.64 8.49
CA GLN A 351 -11.15 13.40 8.96
C GLN A 351 -10.60 13.00 10.33
N GLU A 352 -10.89 13.77 11.38
CA GLU A 352 -10.26 13.64 12.71
C GLU A 352 -10.25 12.22 13.32
N HIS A 353 -11.27 11.41 13.07
CA HIS A 353 -11.38 10.04 13.58
C HIS A 353 -10.51 9.05 12.79
N ARG A 354 -10.31 9.31 11.51
CA ARG A 354 -9.52 8.44 10.62
C ARG A 354 -8.06 8.88 10.60
N GLY A 355 -7.78 10.17 10.55
CA GLY A 355 -6.44 10.75 10.45
C GLY A 355 -5.70 10.42 9.15
N PHE A 356 -6.42 9.92 8.13
CA PHE A 356 -5.91 9.61 6.81
C PHE A 356 -6.28 10.73 5.82
N PRO A 357 -5.51 10.99 4.74
CA PRO A 357 -5.79 12.09 3.82
C PRO A 357 -7.13 11.91 3.10
N MET A 358 -8.02 12.90 3.26
CA MET A 358 -9.34 12.94 2.63
C MET A 358 -9.26 12.92 1.10
N LEU A 359 -8.27 13.58 0.49
CA LEU A 359 -8.15 13.60 -0.97
C LEU A 359 -7.90 12.22 -1.57
N ILE A 360 -7.14 11.36 -0.88
CA ILE A 360 -6.92 9.97 -1.30
C ILE A 360 -8.24 9.19 -1.19
N ASP A 361 -9.00 9.37 -0.10
CA ASP A 361 -10.31 8.73 0.05
C ASP A 361 -11.30 9.16 -1.02
N ILE A 362 -11.32 10.45 -1.38
CA ILE A 362 -12.15 10.96 -2.47
C ILE A 362 -11.74 10.29 -3.80
N ALA A 363 -10.43 10.16 -4.06
CA ALA A 363 -9.93 9.47 -5.25
C ALA A 363 -10.34 7.98 -5.28
N ASP A 364 -10.17 7.24 -4.18
CA ASP A 364 -10.57 5.83 -4.04
C ASP A 364 -12.08 5.67 -4.28
N HIS A 365 -12.89 6.50 -3.62
CA HIS A 365 -14.35 6.42 -3.73
C HIS A 365 -14.84 6.74 -5.15
N LEU A 366 -14.28 7.76 -5.80
CA LEU A 366 -14.60 8.08 -7.19
C LEU A 366 -14.15 6.97 -8.14
N CYS A 367 -12.98 6.39 -7.89
CA CYS A 367 -12.44 5.30 -8.71
C CYS A 367 -13.32 4.05 -8.62
N ARG A 368 -13.72 3.64 -7.41
CA ARG A 368 -14.61 2.49 -7.20
C ARG A 368 -16.03 2.73 -7.71
N SER A 369 -16.58 3.93 -7.56
CA SER A 369 -17.91 4.22 -8.08
C SER A 369 -17.95 4.26 -9.62
N THR A 370 -16.89 4.78 -10.25
CA THR A 370 -16.83 4.92 -11.72
C THR A 370 -16.39 3.63 -12.41
N PHE A 371 -15.40 2.93 -11.84
CA PHE A 371 -14.71 1.80 -12.48
C PHE A 371 -14.81 0.48 -11.70
N GLY A 372 -15.61 0.45 -10.64
CA GLY A 372 -15.80 -0.73 -9.80
C GLY A 372 -16.53 -1.87 -10.48
N ALA A 373 -16.66 -2.96 -9.72
CA ALA A 373 -17.20 -4.23 -10.19
C ALA A 373 -18.62 -4.10 -10.74
N ASP A 374 -19.51 -3.37 -10.06
CA ASP A 374 -20.93 -3.32 -10.41
C ASP A 374 -21.16 -2.79 -11.84
N GLY A 375 -20.68 -1.57 -12.14
CA GLY A 375 -20.85 -0.97 -13.48
C GLY A 375 -20.08 -1.74 -14.57
N PHE A 376 -18.89 -2.24 -14.24
CA PHE A 376 -18.10 -3.01 -15.19
C PHE A 376 -18.76 -4.35 -15.55
N ILE A 377 -19.17 -5.14 -14.55
CA ILE A 377 -19.79 -6.44 -14.75
C ILE A 377 -21.10 -6.28 -15.52
N SER A 378 -21.94 -5.31 -15.17
CA SER A 378 -23.16 -5.02 -15.94
C SER A 378 -22.88 -4.76 -17.42
N SER A 379 -21.85 -3.95 -17.74
CA SER A 379 -21.48 -3.68 -19.14
C SER A 379 -20.98 -4.93 -19.89
N VAL A 380 -20.32 -5.86 -19.19
CA VAL A 380 -19.88 -7.13 -19.78
C VAL A 380 -21.07 -8.08 -19.98
N GLN A 381 -22.04 -8.08 -19.06
CA GLN A 381 -23.25 -8.88 -19.20
C GLN A 381 -24.12 -8.42 -20.38
N GLU A 382 -24.26 -7.12 -20.57
CA GLU A 382 -24.93 -6.55 -21.75
C GLU A 382 -24.26 -7.04 -23.05
N ALA A 383 -22.93 -7.01 -23.11
CA ALA A 383 -22.19 -7.53 -24.26
C ALA A 383 -22.39 -9.04 -24.49
N TYR A 384 -22.55 -9.84 -23.42
CA TYR A 384 -22.91 -11.26 -23.57
C TYR A 384 -24.35 -11.46 -24.02
N ALA A 385 -25.28 -10.61 -23.59
CA ALA A 385 -26.66 -10.63 -24.04
C ALA A 385 -26.76 -10.33 -25.54
N ASP A 386 -26.05 -9.30 -26.01
CA ASP A 386 -25.95 -8.95 -27.43
C ASP A 386 -25.32 -10.08 -28.27
N ALA A 387 -24.38 -10.82 -27.69
CA ALA A 387 -23.78 -12.01 -28.30
C ALA A 387 -24.68 -13.27 -28.23
N GLY A 388 -25.89 -13.16 -27.68
CA GLY A 388 -26.86 -14.25 -27.56
C GLY A 388 -26.51 -15.30 -26.49
N GLN A 389 -25.65 -14.96 -25.52
CA GLN A 389 -25.23 -15.83 -24.42
C GLN A 389 -25.40 -15.19 -23.03
N PRO A 390 -26.56 -14.60 -22.69
CA PRO A 390 -26.74 -13.71 -21.52
C PRO A 390 -26.45 -14.37 -20.17
N PHE A 391 -26.68 -15.67 -20.02
CA PHE A 391 -26.56 -16.36 -18.73
C PHE A 391 -25.46 -17.41 -18.67
N ARG A 392 -24.90 -17.80 -19.82
CA ARG A 392 -24.03 -18.98 -19.92
C ARG A 392 -22.73 -18.87 -19.13
N TYR A 393 -22.25 -17.64 -18.93
CA TYR A 393 -20.97 -17.36 -18.29
C TYR A 393 -21.12 -16.61 -16.96
N LEU A 394 -22.33 -16.56 -16.41
CA LEU A 394 -22.58 -16.03 -15.07
C LEU A 394 -22.15 -17.04 -13.99
N PRO A 395 -21.45 -16.60 -12.93
CA PRO A 395 -21.23 -17.40 -11.74
C PRO A 395 -22.55 -17.77 -11.06
N GLU A 396 -22.59 -18.95 -10.44
CA GLU A 396 -23.78 -19.46 -9.75
C GLU A 396 -24.34 -18.48 -8.70
N ARG A 397 -23.47 -17.77 -7.97
CA ARG A 397 -23.85 -16.76 -6.99
C ARG A 397 -24.55 -15.54 -7.60
N GLU A 398 -24.24 -15.20 -8.85
CA GLU A 398 -24.88 -14.08 -9.57
C GLU A 398 -26.26 -14.48 -10.13
N THR A 399 -26.49 -15.78 -10.33
CA THR A 399 -27.78 -16.32 -10.81
C THR A 399 -28.83 -16.55 -9.71
N ARG A 400 -28.46 -16.37 -8.43
CA ARG A 400 -29.35 -16.61 -7.27
C ARG A 400 -30.22 -15.41 -6.86
N ARG A 401 -30.07 -14.24 -7.49
CA ARG A 401 -30.77 -13.02 -7.11
C ARG A 401 -32.14 -12.88 -7.77
#